data_AF-A0A9C8AGD1-F1
#
_entry.id   AF-A0A9C8AGD1-F1
#
_cell.length_a   1.000
_cell.length_b   1.000
_cell.length_c   1.000
_cell.angle_alpha   90.00
_cell.angle_beta   90.00
_cell.angle_gamma   90.00
#
_symmetry.space_group_name_H-M   'P 1'
#
loop_
_entity.id
_entity.type
_entity.pdbx_description
1 polymer ?
#
loop_
_entity_poly.entity_id
_entity_poly.type
_entity_poly.pdbx_seq_one_letter_code
_entity_poly.pdbx_strand_id
1 'polypeptide(L)' 'RAGWFGQKRVHLCLIHIDIGENEIVIQANNTEDTIDEALIAMGIERKQICLGLLPPQVRM' A
#
# COMPACT_ATOMS: atom_id res chain seq x y z
N ARG A 1 1.28 -8.48 -9.89
CA ARG A 1 1.37 -9.80 -10.56
C ARG A 1 0.55 -9.80 -11.85
N ALA A 2 1.18 -10.14 -12.98
CA ALA A 2 0.51 -10.41 -14.24
C ALA A 2 0.93 -11.79 -14.74
N GLY A 3 -0.01 -12.66 -15.09
CA GLY A 3 0.28 -14.04 -15.48
C GLY A 3 -0.96 -14.87 -15.75
N TRP A 4 -0.79 -16.18 -15.71
CA TRP A 4 -1.87 -17.16 -15.90
C TRP A 4 -1.79 -18.21 -14.80
N PHE A 5 -2.95 -18.70 -14.38
CA PHE A 5 -3.11 -19.89 -13.54
C PHE A 5 -4.00 -20.87 -14.29
N GLY A 6 -3.37 -21.81 -14.99
CA GLY A 6 -4.05 -22.60 -16.03
C GLY A 6 -4.65 -21.67 -17.09
N GLN A 7 -5.96 -21.80 -17.32
CA GLN A 7 -6.71 -20.97 -18.26
C GLN A 7 -7.21 -19.64 -17.66
N LYS A 8 -6.95 -19.37 -16.37
CA LYS A 8 -7.39 -18.13 -15.71
C LYS A 8 -6.31 -17.04 -15.84
N ARG A 9 -6.67 -15.90 -16.43
CA ARG A 9 -5.83 -14.71 -16.42
C ARG A 9 -5.70 -14.19 -14.98
N VAL A 10 -4.47 -13.94 -14.54
CA VAL A 10 -4.18 -13.27 -13.27
C VAL A 10 -3.62 -11.89 -13.57
N HIS A 11 -4.30 -10.85 -13.10
CA HIS A 11 -3.85 -9.47 -13.18
C HIS A 11 -4.25 -8.76 -11.89
N LEU A 12 -3.26 -8.49 -11.02
CA LEU A 12 -3.47 -7.94 -9.67
C LEU A 12 -2.30 -7.02 -9.32
N CYS A 13 -2.58 -5.85 -8.77
CA CYS A 13 -1.58 -5.04 -8.07
C CYS A 13 -1.41 -5.59 -6.66
N LEU A 14 -0.21 -6.02 -6.26
CA LEU A 14 -0.01 -6.54 -4.90
C LEU A 14 0.12 -5.39 -3.91
N ILE A 15 1.07 -4.49 -4.17
CA ILE A 15 1.31 -3.29 -3.37
C ILE A 15 1.48 -2.13 -4.35
N HIS A 16 0.86 -0.99 -4.03
CA HIS A 16 1.04 0.27 -4.75
C HIS A 16 1.32 1.37 -3.73
N ILE A 17 2.46 2.02 -3.87
CA ILE A 17 2.90 3.10 -3.00
C ILE A 17 3.26 4.30 -3.88
N ASP A 18 2.69 5.46 -3.55
CA ASP A 18 3.13 6.75 -4.10
C ASP A 18 4.08 7.42 -3.09
N ILE A 19 5.11 8.08 -3.61
CA ILE A 19 6.06 8.86 -2.80
C ILE A 19 6.02 10.30 -3.31
N GLY A 20 5.54 11.20 -2.46
CA GLY A 20 5.58 12.64 -2.65
C GLY A 20 6.73 13.29 -1.87
N GLU A 21 6.78 14.62 -1.82
CA GLU A 21 7.87 15.35 -1.15
C GLU A 21 8.07 14.90 0.32
N ASN A 22 6.99 14.85 1.10
CA ASN A 22 7.03 14.52 2.54
C ASN A 22 6.02 13.44 2.96
N GLU A 23 5.39 12.76 2.01
CA GLU A 23 4.31 11.81 2.26
C GLU A 23 4.51 10.52 1.44
N ILE A 24 4.28 9.39 2.10
CA ILE A 24 4.19 8.06 1.50
C ILE A 24 2.72 7.65 1.54
N VAL A 25 2.13 7.37 0.38
CA VAL A 25 0.72 6.98 0.29
C VAL A 25 0.62 5.51 -0.10
N ILE A 26 0.05 4.69 0.78
CA ILE A 26 -0.24 3.28 0.49
C ILE A 26 -1.58 3.21 -0.25
N GLN A 27 -1.52 3.12 -1.58
CA GLN A 27 -2.71 3.10 -2.45
C GLN A 27 -3.37 1.72 -2.52
N ALA A 28 -2.57 0.66 -2.40
CA ALA A 28 -3.07 -0.71 -2.37
C ALA A 28 -2.15 -1.60 -1.54
N ASN A 29 -2.77 -2.49 -0.76
CA ASN A 29 -2.13 -3.60 -0.08
C ASN A 29 -3.03 -4.85 -0.19
N ASN A 30 -2.69 -5.76 -1.08
CA ASN A 30 -3.39 -7.02 -1.30
C ASN A 30 -2.59 -8.19 -0.72
N THR A 31 -1.98 -7.96 0.45
CA THR A 31 -1.21 -8.94 1.24
C THR A 31 -1.71 -8.94 2.68
N GLU A 32 -1.15 -9.82 3.52
CA GLU A 32 -1.42 -9.80 4.97
C GLU A 32 -0.44 -8.89 5.73
N ASP A 33 0.52 -8.26 5.05
CA ASP A 33 1.56 -7.45 5.67
C ASP A 33 1.02 -6.08 6.15
N THR A 34 1.47 -5.62 7.32
CA THR A 34 1.19 -4.27 7.84
C THR A 34 2.26 -3.29 7.36
N ILE A 35 2.10 -2.79 6.12
CA ILE A 35 3.11 -1.95 5.45
C ILE A 35 3.38 -0.65 6.22
N ASP A 36 2.37 -0.03 6.82
CA ASP A 36 2.52 1.18 7.63
C ASP A 36 3.35 0.94 8.89
N GLU A 37 3.15 -0.19 9.57
CA GLU A 37 3.97 -0.60 10.73
C GLU A 37 5.43 -0.86 10.31
N ALA A 38 5.64 -1.50 9.17
CA ALA A 38 6.99 -1.73 8.64
C ALA A 38 7.72 -0.42 8.33
N LEU A 39 7.03 0.58 7.74
CA LEU A 39 7.59 1.90 7.48
C LEU A 39 7.93 2.65 8.79
N ILE A 40 7.06 2.54 9.80
CA ILE A 40 7.33 3.11 11.13
C ILE A 40 8.56 2.45 11.77
N ALA A 41 8.71 1.13 11.67
CA ALA A 41 9.87 0.40 12.17
C ALA A 41 11.17 0.81 11.46
N MET A 42 11.10 1.27 10.21
CA MET A 42 12.23 1.84 9.46
C MET A 42 12.52 3.31 9.81
N GLY A 43 11.76 3.92 10.70
CA GLY A 43 11.97 5.29 11.17
C GLY A 43 11.18 6.37 10.43
N ILE A 44 10.21 5.99 9.59
CA ILE A 44 9.28 6.96 8.99
C ILE A 44 8.25 7.38 10.03
N GLU A 45 8.07 8.68 10.22
CA GLU A 45 7.07 9.17 11.16
C GLU A 45 5.66 8.84 10.66
N ARG A 46 4.77 8.40 11.56
CA ARG A 46 3.37 8.05 11.21
C ARG A 46 2.66 9.15 10.43
N LYS A 47 2.91 10.42 10.75
CA LYS A 47 2.31 11.59 10.09
C LYS A 47 2.70 11.75 8.60
N GLN A 48 3.74 11.05 8.17
CA GLN A 48 4.21 11.02 6.78
C GLN A 48 3.64 9.84 6.01
N ILE A 49 2.81 8.99 6.63
CA ILE A 49 2.25 7.78 6.01
C ILE A 49 0.74 7.97 5.89
N CYS A 50 0.22 7.93 4.68
CA CYS A 50 -1.20 8.03 4.38
C CYS A 50 -1.73 6.68 3.90
N LEU A 51 -2.81 6.20 4.53
CA LEU A 51 -3.54 5.01 4.08
C LEU A 51 -4.47 5.37 2.92
N GLY A 52 -3.89 5.57 1.74
CA GLY A 52 -4.60 5.92 0.50
C GLY A 52 -5.71 4.95 0.10
N LEU A 53 -5.55 3.66 0.45
CA LEU A 53 -6.56 2.60 0.26
C LEU A 53 -7.87 2.83 1.02
N LEU A 54 -7.87 3.69 2.04
CA LEU A 54 -9.05 4.05 2.81
C LEU A 54 -9.73 5.31 2.25
N PRO A 55 -11.07 5.42 2.31
CA PRO A 55 -11.77 6.66 1.99
C PRO A 55 -11.27 7.84 2.86
N PRO A 56 -11.19 9.07 2.32
CA PRO A 56 -10.64 10.22 3.04
C PRO A 56 -11.24 10.47 4.43
N GLN A 57 -12.53 10.17 4.62
CA GLN A 57 -13.26 10.38 5.88
C GLN A 57 -12.84 9.44 7.02
N VAL A 58 -12.15 8.34 6.70
CA VAL A 58 -11.74 7.32 7.69
C VAL A 58 -10.23 7.09 7.69
N ARG A 59 -9.47 7.92 6.96
CA ARG A 59 -8.01 7.97 7.10
C ARG A 59 -7.69 8.54 8.49
N MET A 60 -7.00 7.74 9.29
CA MET A 60 -6.55 8.11 10.64
C MET A 60 -5.24 8.88 10.60
#